data_AF-A0A958K892-F1
#
_entry.id   AF-A0A958K892-F1
#
_cell.length_a   1.000
_cell.length_b   1.000
_cell.length_c   1.000
_cell.angle_alpha   90.00
_cell.angle_beta   90.00
_cell.angle_gamma   90.00
#
_symmetry.space_group_name_H-M   'P 1'
#
loop_
_entity.id
_entity.type
_entity.pdbx_description
1 polymer ?
#
loop_
_entity_poly.entity_id
_entity_poly.type
_entity_poly.pdbx_seq_one_letter_code
_entity_poly.pdbx_strand_id
1 'polypeptide(L)'
;MILLKIGVCFAEGVSLLSLSLPVDEVESVDGQSVRVRVFGSSSIVPRSDVGRVVLEKYLSNPEKLSELPIDDLLSFVAQGADVMELLPLAKSVFSSLKSHPDASEDKLMLFLHSNWNQPKLSKVFSAAVGNGKGYFRSRKITDALIYYSAIANPSWLLKLPVDERTHLRTTLAPLVKEHFDSAMTNLNLLEGERVVKLVGVVYGEESGVVKEYNETFNAVKEALAAAENDDMGSLQKIIDRSQNNKQRASYIGIVSSSLLHREASKAIENQDAKAALLALSQVEIAARSPLTTKLLLETLRIFSVKDLRLLSDIRLELFLLSFAQSDDAVRKELLALFDSYFSRLVSEGDIERAQRVLARVLELRHDPSADNDELRYKFITYYLGDGNRLEAGRVMSQVQTEFGLLRHFGLFLRGMYINKYYVLFCILLVSGLLVVGTVRRISSIKGKTELDEGAAESSKDRGTVFSGMSNLEFEDDWVEYESLLMEFSLPPSATLSDIKSAYRNAVKAYHPDKNPDGGVIASERFIKLQEAYERLVELEVTFRGEKF
;
A
#
# COMPACT_ATOMS: atom_id res chain seq x y z
N MET A 1 7.59 42.30 -28.01
CA MET A 1 6.80 43.52 -28.26
C MET A 1 6.06 43.85 -26.97
N ILE A 2 6.61 44.78 -26.17
CA ILE A 2 6.09 45.15 -24.85
C ILE A 2 5.17 46.37 -25.06
N LEU A 3 3.89 46.21 -24.76
CA LEU A 3 2.87 47.27 -24.84
C LEU A 3 2.79 47.98 -23.48
N LEU A 4 3.25 49.23 -23.42
CA LEU A 4 3.07 50.14 -22.29
C LEU A 4 1.70 50.82 -22.41
N LYS A 5 0.78 50.49 -21.50
CA LYS A 5 -0.49 51.21 -21.27
C LYS A 5 -0.34 52.04 -19.99
N ILE A 6 -0.62 53.34 -20.09
CA ILE A 6 -0.62 54.28 -18.96
C ILE A 6 -1.89 54.05 -18.13
N GLY A 7 -1.73 53.74 -16.84
CA GLY A 7 -2.82 53.66 -15.87
C GLY A 7 -2.39 53.06 -14.53
N VAL A 8 -2.44 53.87 -13.46
CA VAL A 8 -2.33 53.54 -12.03
C VAL A 8 -1.03 52.83 -11.61
N CYS A 9 -0.21 53.51 -10.79
CA CYS A 9 1.09 53.05 -10.28
C CYS A 9 0.99 51.75 -9.45
N PHE A 10 0.91 50.60 -10.11
CA PHE A 10 1.49 49.38 -9.58
C PHE A 10 3.00 49.52 -9.70
N ALA A 11 3.74 49.17 -8.64
CA ALA A 11 5.20 49.14 -8.70
C ALA A 11 5.62 48.39 -9.96
N GLU A 12 6.38 49.05 -10.84
CA GLU A 12 6.80 48.45 -12.09
C GLU A 12 7.64 47.21 -11.74
N GLY A 13 7.29 46.06 -12.32
CA GLY A 13 8.02 44.81 -12.12
C GLY A 13 8.89 44.53 -13.34
N VAL A 14 10.15 44.17 -13.11
CA VAL A 14 11.02 43.61 -14.14
C VAL A 14 11.00 42.10 -14.00
N SER A 15 10.52 41.40 -15.02
CA SER A 15 10.56 39.94 -15.06
C SER A 15 11.87 39.43 -15.69
N LEU A 16 12.53 38.49 -15.02
CA LEU A 16 13.66 37.73 -15.55
C LEU A 16 13.35 36.24 -15.43
N LEU A 17 13.08 35.58 -16.55
CA LEU A 17 12.52 34.22 -16.58
C LEU A 17 11.20 34.18 -15.77
N SER A 18 11.07 33.24 -14.82
CA SER A 18 9.94 33.16 -13.89
C SER A 18 9.99 34.16 -12.73
N LEU A 19 11.10 34.87 -12.53
CA LEU A 19 11.27 35.74 -11.38
C LEU A 19 10.75 37.15 -11.66
N SER A 20 9.76 37.60 -10.88
CA SER A 20 9.26 38.98 -10.93
C SER A 20 9.98 39.83 -9.88
N LEU A 21 10.72 40.84 -10.31
CA LEU A 21 11.52 41.72 -9.46
C LEU A 21 10.88 43.11 -9.39
N PRO A 22 10.31 43.51 -8.24
CA PRO A 22 9.85 44.87 -8.03
C PRO A 22 10.97 45.88 -8.23
N VAL A 23 10.68 46.98 -8.93
CA VAL A 23 11.61 48.12 -9.06
C VAL A 23 10.90 49.43 -8.73
N ASP A 24 11.67 50.46 -8.37
CA ASP A 24 11.11 51.76 -8.00
C ASP A 24 10.59 52.52 -9.23
N GLU A 25 11.33 52.45 -10.34
CA GLU A 25 11.04 53.19 -11.58
C GLU A 25 11.81 52.60 -12.78
N VAL A 26 11.16 52.53 -13.96
CA VAL A 26 11.75 52.14 -15.24
C VAL A 26 11.49 53.22 -16.30
N GLU A 27 12.50 54.05 -16.59
CA GLU A 27 12.37 55.17 -17.53
C GLU A 27 13.17 54.90 -18.83
N SER A 28 12.54 55.06 -20.00
CA SER A 28 13.24 54.93 -21.28
C SER A 28 14.16 56.12 -21.51
N VAL A 29 15.48 55.89 -21.59
CA VAL A 29 16.47 56.94 -21.91
C VAL A 29 16.55 57.14 -23.43
N ASP A 30 16.64 56.03 -24.16
CA ASP A 30 16.65 56.00 -25.63
C ASP A 30 16.03 54.67 -26.14
N GLY A 31 16.15 54.38 -27.44
CA GLY A 31 15.59 53.16 -28.04
C GLY A 31 16.24 51.85 -27.58
N GLN A 32 17.45 51.90 -27.02
CA GLN A 32 18.27 50.74 -26.64
C GLN A 32 18.54 50.65 -25.14
N SER A 33 18.39 51.76 -24.40
CA SER A 33 18.78 51.91 -23.00
C SER A 33 17.62 52.35 -22.13
N VAL A 34 17.61 51.87 -20.90
CA VAL A 34 16.60 52.19 -19.88
C VAL A 34 17.30 52.56 -18.59
N ARG A 35 16.80 53.59 -17.93
CA ARG A 35 17.18 53.98 -16.57
C ARG A 35 16.29 53.20 -15.62
N VAL A 36 16.89 52.37 -14.79
CA VAL A 36 16.18 51.57 -13.79
C VAL A 36 16.60 52.04 -12.41
N ARG A 37 15.64 52.34 -11.55
CA ARG A 37 15.87 52.67 -10.15
C ARG A 37 15.47 51.48 -9.27
N VAL A 38 16.41 50.97 -8.49
CA VAL A 38 16.21 49.85 -7.56
C VAL A 38 16.78 50.24 -6.20
N PHE A 39 15.96 50.18 -5.15
CA PHE A 39 16.33 50.57 -3.79
C PHE A 39 16.93 51.98 -3.72
N GLY A 40 16.35 52.93 -4.45
CA GLY A 40 16.81 54.32 -4.55
C GLY A 40 18.05 54.54 -5.43
N SER A 41 18.68 53.47 -5.94
CA SER A 41 19.86 53.57 -6.81
C SER A 41 19.45 53.54 -8.29
N SER A 42 19.84 54.55 -9.06
CA SER A 42 19.57 54.64 -10.50
C SER A 42 20.76 54.14 -11.33
N SER A 43 20.50 53.28 -12.31
CA SER A 43 21.48 52.83 -13.32
C SER A 43 20.90 52.95 -14.72
N ILE A 44 21.69 53.39 -15.71
CA ILE A 44 21.33 53.32 -17.13
C ILE A 44 21.93 52.05 -17.70
N VAL A 45 21.09 51.18 -18.25
CA VAL A 45 21.48 49.85 -18.74
C VAL A 45 20.84 49.55 -20.10
N PRO A 46 21.46 48.70 -20.93
CA PRO A 46 20.82 48.19 -22.14
C PRO A 46 19.51 47.47 -21.79
N ARG A 47 18.48 47.61 -22.63
CA ARG A 47 17.17 46.95 -22.46
C ARG A 47 17.28 45.43 -22.30
N SER A 48 18.23 44.80 -22.98
CA SER A 48 18.51 43.36 -22.88
C SER A 48 18.99 42.92 -21.49
N ASP A 49 19.58 43.84 -20.73
CA ASP A 49 20.32 43.53 -19.50
C ASP A 49 19.58 43.98 -18.24
N VAL A 50 18.42 44.63 -18.39
CA VAL A 50 17.64 45.20 -17.29
C VAL A 50 17.37 44.16 -16.20
N GLY A 51 16.83 42.99 -16.55
CA GLY A 51 16.55 41.92 -15.57
C GLY A 51 17.80 41.43 -14.83
N ARG A 52 18.93 41.30 -15.54
CA ARG A 52 20.21 40.87 -14.97
C ARG A 52 20.71 41.88 -13.93
N VAL A 53 20.75 43.16 -14.30
CA VAL A 53 21.28 44.21 -13.41
C VAL A 53 20.36 44.42 -12.20
N VAL A 54 19.04 44.31 -12.37
CA VAL A 54 18.09 44.36 -11.25
C VAL A 54 18.35 43.20 -10.29
N LEU A 55 18.49 41.97 -10.79
CA LEU A 55 18.79 40.81 -9.94
C LEU A 55 20.14 40.94 -9.21
N GLU A 56 21.17 41.49 -9.85
CA GLU A 56 22.46 41.78 -9.20
C GLU A 56 22.32 42.77 -8.04
N LYS A 57 21.43 43.77 -8.16
CA LYS A 57 21.11 44.69 -7.06
C LYS A 57 20.40 43.97 -5.91
N TYR A 58 19.46 43.07 -6.21
CA TYR A 58 18.83 42.19 -5.20
C TYR A 58 19.85 41.29 -4.50
N LEU A 59 20.76 40.66 -5.25
CA LEU A 59 21.82 39.81 -4.69
C LEU A 59 22.79 40.59 -3.80
N SER A 60 22.97 41.88 -4.07
CA SER A 60 23.78 42.80 -3.24
C SER A 60 23.06 43.26 -1.97
N ASN A 61 21.75 43.00 -1.85
CA ASN A 61 20.92 43.37 -0.70
C ASN A 61 20.13 42.14 -0.17
N PRO A 62 20.73 41.33 0.72
CA PRO A 62 20.14 40.07 1.19
C PRO A 62 18.75 40.23 1.85
N GLU A 63 18.51 41.35 2.54
CA GLU A 63 17.21 41.64 3.16
C GLU A 63 16.12 41.72 2.09
N LYS A 64 16.39 42.44 0.99
CA LYS A 64 15.45 42.57 -0.13
C LYS A 64 15.29 41.31 -0.95
N LEU A 65 16.35 40.50 -1.09
CA LEU A 65 16.23 39.18 -1.72
C LEU A 65 15.35 38.24 -0.90
N SER A 66 15.40 38.33 0.44
CA SER A 66 14.59 37.50 1.34
C SER A 66 13.10 37.85 1.36
N GLU A 67 12.71 38.98 0.78
CA GLU A 67 11.31 39.38 0.58
C GLU A 67 10.67 38.68 -0.63
N LEU A 68 11.48 38.07 -1.52
CA LEU A 68 10.97 37.38 -2.72
C LEU A 68 10.46 35.97 -2.38
N PRO A 69 9.43 35.45 -3.07
CA PRO A 69 8.98 34.09 -2.87
C PRO A 69 10.08 33.08 -3.17
N ILE A 70 10.37 32.19 -2.20
CA ILE A 70 11.41 31.16 -2.34
C ILE A 70 11.18 30.27 -3.57
N ASP A 71 9.91 29.96 -3.88
CA ASP A 71 9.56 29.08 -5.00
C ASP A 71 9.90 29.74 -6.36
N ASP A 72 9.78 31.07 -6.47
CA ASP A 72 10.18 31.83 -7.65
C ASP A 72 11.71 31.86 -7.79
N LEU A 73 12.44 32.00 -6.67
CA LEU A 73 13.90 31.94 -6.67
C LEU A 73 14.42 30.55 -7.07
N LEU A 74 13.81 29.47 -6.56
CA LEU A 74 14.15 28.10 -6.94
C LEU A 74 13.82 27.83 -8.42
N SER A 75 12.67 28.30 -8.89
CA SER A 75 12.28 28.25 -10.31
C SER A 75 13.28 28.99 -11.20
N PHE A 76 13.73 30.18 -10.77
CA PHE A 76 14.79 30.92 -11.45
C PHE A 76 16.12 30.17 -11.46
N VAL A 77 16.52 29.54 -10.36
CA VAL A 77 17.75 28.74 -10.32
C VAL A 77 17.69 27.59 -11.33
N ALA A 78 16.57 26.88 -11.40
CA ALA A 78 16.37 25.79 -12.36
C ALA A 78 16.46 26.29 -13.81
N GLN A 79 15.68 27.31 -14.17
CA GLN A 79 15.64 27.83 -15.54
C GLN A 79 16.93 28.58 -15.92
N GLY A 80 17.49 29.34 -14.98
CA GLY A 80 18.71 30.13 -15.17
C GLY A 80 19.96 29.27 -15.31
N ALA A 81 19.98 28.07 -14.73
CA ALA A 81 21.05 27.11 -14.98
C ALA A 81 21.10 26.66 -16.45
N ASP A 82 19.97 26.69 -17.16
CA ASP A 82 19.89 26.30 -18.57
C ASP A 82 20.39 27.36 -19.54
N VAL A 83 20.40 28.63 -19.14
CA VAL A 83 20.85 29.75 -19.95
C VAL A 83 22.29 30.11 -19.58
N MET A 84 23.23 29.91 -20.52
CA MET A 84 24.67 30.07 -20.26
C MET A 84 25.03 31.45 -19.67
N GLU A 85 24.35 32.51 -20.13
CA GLU A 85 24.54 33.89 -19.67
C GLU A 85 24.03 34.13 -18.24
N LEU A 86 23.03 33.35 -17.79
CA LEU A 86 22.40 33.47 -16.47
C LEU A 86 22.97 32.49 -15.43
N LEU A 87 23.77 31.51 -15.85
CA LEU A 87 24.39 30.53 -14.96
C LEU A 87 25.16 31.17 -13.78
N PRO A 88 25.94 32.27 -13.95
CA PRO A 88 26.56 32.97 -12.83
C PRO A 88 25.54 33.55 -11.83
N LEU A 89 24.42 34.09 -12.32
CA LEU A 89 23.36 34.61 -11.44
C LEU A 89 22.62 33.48 -10.73
N ALA A 90 22.31 32.38 -11.41
CA ALA A 90 21.69 31.21 -10.79
C ALA A 90 22.55 30.66 -9.64
N LYS A 91 23.88 30.62 -9.80
CA LYS A 91 24.83 30.28 -8.73
C LYS A 91 24.74 31.23 -7.54
N SER A 92 24.71 32.53 -7.80
CA SER A 92 24.61 33.55 -6.76
C SER A 92 23.28 33.47 -6.02
N VAL A 93 22.15 33.35 -6.74
CA VAL A 93 20.81 33.20 -6.14
C VAL A 93 20.77 31.96 -5.26
N PHE A 94 21.17 30.80 -5.77
CA PHE A 94 21.18 29.56 -4.99
C PHE A 94 22.06 29.67 -3.73
N SER A 95 23.22 30.32 -3.83
CA SER A 95 24.13 30.54 -2.70
C SER A 95 23.52 31.46 -1.63
N SER A 96 22.68 32.41 -2.03
CA SER A 96 21.99 33.34 -1.12
C SER A 96 20.84 32.68 -0.36
N LEU A 97 20.26 31.59 -0.88
CA LEU A 97 19.14 30.88 -0.24
C LEU A 97 19.45 30.36 1.16
N LYS A 98 20.72 30.16 1.51
CA LYS A 98 21.14 29.78 2.88
C LYS A 98 20.70 30.77 3.97
N SER A 99 20.43 32.01 3.56
CA SER A 99 20.04 33.13 4.44
C SER A 99 18.55 33.42 4.36
N HIS A 100 17.82 32.74 3.48
CA HIS A 100 16.43 33.02 3.19
C HIS A 100 15.52 32.43 4.28
N PRO A 101 14.58 33.19 4.86
CA PRO A 101 13.75 32.74 5.98
C PRO A 101 12.87 31.54 5.61
N ASP A 102 12.30 31.53 4.40
CA ASP A 102 11.43 30.45 3.91
C ASP A 102 12.16 29.27 3.27
N ALA A 103 13.50 29.28 3.22
CA ALA A 103 14.28 28.18 2.67
C ALA A 103 14.44 27.06 3.71
N SER A 104 13.32 26.40 4.03
CA SER A 104 13.32 25.25 4.93
C SER A 104 14.15 24.10 4.35
N GLU A 105 14.64 23.24 5.25
CA GLU A 105 15.40 22.05 4.87
C GLU A 105 14.61 21.17 3.89
N ASP A 106 13.34 20.90 4.17
CA ASP A 106 12.49 20.05 3.33
C ASP A 106 12.29 20.64 1.93
N LYS A 107 12.08 21.96 1.82
CA LYS A 107 11.91 22.63 0.51
C LYS A 107 13.19 22.53 -0.33
N LEU A 108 14.34 22.76 0.28
CA LEU A 108 15.62 22.67 -0.42
C LEU A 108 15.95 21.21 -0.79
N MET A 109 15.67 20.24 0.09
CA MET A 109 15.85 18.82 -0.19
C MET A 109 14.96 18.36 -1.34
N LEU A 110 13.68 18.76 -1.34
CA LEU A 110 12.75 18.48 -2.44
C LEU A 110 13.28 19.06 -3.75
N PHE A 111 13.70 20.32 -3.75
CA PHE A 111 14.28 20.96 -4.93
C PHE A 111 15.52 20.22 -5.46
N LEU A 112 16.45 19.85 -4.59
CA LEU A 112 17.65 19.09 -4.96
C LEU A 112 17.28 17.72 -5.55
N HIS A 113 16.37 17.00 -4.91
CA HIS A 113 15.92 15.68 -5.36
C HIS A 113 15.17 15.74 -6.70
N SER A 114 14.37 16.76 -6.96
CA SER A 114 13.65 16.89 -8.24
C SER A 114 14.54 17.31 -9.41
N ASN A 115 15.74 17.86 -9.15
CA ASN A 115 16.54 18.52 -10.19
C ASN A 115 17.99 18.00 -10.33
N TRP A 116 18.44 17.04 -9.53
CA TRP A 116 19.83 16.55 -9.57
C TRP A 116 20.26 15.94 -10.91
N ASN A 117 19.30 15.43 -11.69
CA ASN A 117 19.55 14.80 -12.97
C ASN A 117 19.87 15.82 -14.09
N GLN A 118 19.71 17.13 -13.83
CA GLN A 118 19.99 18.19 -14.80
C GLN A 118 21.49 18.55 -14.81
N PRO A 119 22.24 18.26 -15.89
CA PRO A 119 23.70 18.42 -15.92
C PRO A 119 24.21 19.85 -15.69
N LYS A 120 23.37 20.86 -15.91
CA LYS A 120 23.75 22.27 -15.67
C LYS A 120 23.49 22.71 -14.24
N LEU A 121 22.47 22.19 -13.57
CA LEU A 121 22.24 22.43 -12.14
C LEU A 121 23.32 21.81 -11.27
N SER A 122 23.91 20.69 -11.68
CA SER A 122 25.08 20.15 -10.97
C SER A 122 26.26 21.14 -10.95
N LYS A 123 26.39 22.02 -11.96
CA LYS A 123 27.37 23.12 -11.94
C LYS A 123 26.99 24.21 -10.94
N VAL A 124 25.70 24.41 -10.70
CA VAL A 124 25.20 25.32 -9.65
C VAL A 124 25.51 24.73 -8.28
N PHE A 125 25.17 23.46 -8.05
CA PHE A 125 25.40 22.76 -6.78
C PHE A 125 26.88 22.63 -6.45
N SER A 126 27.72 22.20 -7.41
CA SER A 126 29.16 22.09 -7.20
C SER A 126 29.83 23.46 -6.98
N ALA A 127 29.33 24.53 -7.61
CA ALA A 127 29.81 25.89 -7.34
C ALA A 127 29.39 26.36 -5.94
N ALA A 128 28.19 25.99 -5.49
CA ALA A 128 27.79 26.20 -4.11
C ALA A 128 28.81 25.51 -3.20
N VAL A 129 29.11 24.22 -3.42
CA VAL A 129 30.05 23.41 -2.61
C VAL A 129 31.53 23.84 -2.72
N GLY A 130 31.96 24.48 -3.82
CA GLY A 130 33.35 24.91 -4.02
C GLY A 130 33.76 26.18 -3.28
N ASN A 131 32.83 27.07 -2.91
CA ASN A 131 33.13 28.38 -2.30
C ASN A 131 33.36 28.31 -0.77
N GLY A 132 33.95 27.21 -0.29
CA GLY A 132 33.97 26.75 1.09
C GLY A 132 34.16 27.80 2.20
N LYS A 133 33.14 27.92 3.06
CA LYS A 133 33.16 27.89 4.54
C LYS A 133 31.78 28.32 5.05
N GLY A 134 31.05 27.42 5.70
CA GLY A 134 29.71 27.68 6.25
C GLY A 134 28.58 27.31 5.28
N TYR A 135 28.57 26.05 4.83
CA TYR A 135 27.41 25.49 4.15
C TYR A 135 26.16 25.60 5.01
N PHE A 136 24.99 25.51 4.36
CA PHE A 136 23.67 25.60 4.99
C PHE A 136 23.71 25.10 6.44
N ARG A 137 23.05 25.82 7.36
CA ARG A 137 23.04 25.47 8.79
C ARG A 137 22.72 23.98 9.03
N SER A 138 21.98 23.37 8.10
CA SER A 138 21.75 21.93 8.04
C SER A 138 22.88 21.16 7.35
N ARG A 139 23.43 20.21 8.11
CA ARG A 139 24.35 19.18 7.61
C ARG A 139 23.71 18.33 6.50
N LYS A 140 22.41 18.01 6.61
CA LYS A 140 21.70 17.18 5.63
C LYS A 140 21.67 17.80 4.23
N ILE A 141 21.37 19.10 4.13
CA ILE A 141 21.37 19.82 2.85
C ILE A 141 22.77 19.84 2.25
N THR A 142 23.79 20.03 3.09
CA THR A 142 25.19 20.02 2.67
C THR A 142 25.58 18.67 2.10
N ASP A 143 25.26 17.59 2.81
CA ASP A 143 25.56 16.22 2.39
C ASP A 143 24.82 15.87 1.08
N ALA A 144 23.56 16.29 0.94
CA ALA A 144 22.78 16.13 -0.28
C ALA A 144 23.36 16.93 -1.46
N LEU A 145 23.79 18.17 -1.24
CA LEU A 145 24.44 19.00 -2.27
C LEU A 145 25.73 18.36 -2.78
N ILE A 146 26.55 17.85 -1.87
CA ILE A 146 27.78 17.13 -2.23
C ILE A 146 27.40 15.89 -3.05
N TYR A 147 26.45 15.08 -2.57
CA TYR A 147 26.01 13.86 -3.23
C TYR A 147 25.49 14.14 -4.65
N TYR A 148 24.53 15.06 -4.81
CA TYR A 148 23.92 15.37 -6.10
C TYR A 148 24.90 16.06 -7.07
N SER A 149 25.86 16.83 -6.55
CA SER A 149 26.96 17.36 -7.37
C SER A 149 27.86 16.23 -7.87
N ALA A 150 28.20 15.30 -6.97
CA ALA A 150 29.11 14.20 -7.25
C ALA A 150 28.50 13.16 -8.19
N ILE A 151 27.23 12.78 -8.03
CA ILE A 151 26.57 11.81 -8.92
C ILE A 151 26.42 12.36 -10.34
N ALA A 152 26.15 13.66 -10.50
CA ALA A 152 26.01 14.30 -11.80
C ALA A 152 27.36 14.55 -12.48
N ASN A 153 28.43 14.77 -11.72
CA ASN A 153 29.78 14.90 -12.23
C ASN A 153 30.82 14.30 -11.27
N PRO A 154 31.06 12.97 -11.33
CA PRO A 154 31.98 12.31 -10.41
C PRO A 154 33.40 12.88 -10.47
N SER A 155 33.85 13.31 -11.66
CA SER A 155 35.18 13.89 -11.87
C SER A 155 35.45 15.16 -11.06
N TRP A 156 34.40 15.87 -10.62
CA TRP A 156 34.53 17.03 -9.74
C TRP A 156 35.19 16.66 -8.40
N LEU A 157 34.86 15.48 -7.84
CA LEU A 157 35.48 15.02 -6.59
C LEU A 157 37.00 14.85 -6.72
N LEU A 158 37.49 14.43 -7.89
CA LEU A 158 38.92 14.24 -8.14
C LEU A 158 39.72 15.55 -8.11
N LYS A 159 39.06 16.70 -8.27
CA LYS A 159 39.69 18.02 -8.22
C LYS A 159 39.87 18.54 -6.80
N LEU A 160 39.25 17.91 -5.81
CA LEU A 160 39.34 18.33 -4.41
C LEU A 160 40.66 17.86 -3.78
N PRO A 161 41.21 18.62 -2.81
CA PRO A 161 42.35 18.19 -1.99
C PRO A 161 42.13 16.80 -1.37
N VAL A 162 43.22 16.05 -1.15
CA VAL A 162 43.18 14.67 -0.61
C VAL A 162 42.42 14.60 0.73
N ASP A 163 42.65 15.56 1.63
CA ASP A 163 42.02 15.59 2.95
C ASP A 163 40.50 15.79 2.85
N GLU A 164 40.05 16.69 1.96
CA GLU A 164 38.64 16.90 1.68
C GLU A 164 37.99 15.67 1.07
N ARG A 165 38.65 15.01 0.11
CA ARG A 165 38.15 13.75 -0.48
C ARG A 165 37.95 12.67 0.56
N THR A 166 38.87 12.56 1.52
CA THR A 166 38.78 11.56 2.61
C THR A 166 37.59 11.85 3.54
N HIS A 167 37.39 13.13 3.88
CA HIS A 167 36.22 13.55 4.66
C HIS A 167 34.91 13.28 3.91
N LEU A 168 34.84 13.69 2.64
CA LEU A 168 33.67 13.50 1.78
C LEU A 168 33.34 12.03 1.56
N ARG A 169 34.35 11.15 1.44
CA ARG A 169 34.11 9.69 1.35
C ARG A 169 33.32 9.17 2.54
N THR A 170 33.63 9.64 3.75
CA THR A 170 32.93 9.22 4.98
C THR A 170 31.49 9.74 5.00
N THR A 171 31.29 10.97 4.53
CA THR A 171 29.97 11.62 4.43
C THR A 171 29.10 11.00 3.32
N LEU A 172 29.68 10.67 2.18
CA LEU A 172 28.97 10.12 1.02
C LEU A 172 28.65 8.65 1.14
N ALA A 173 29.43 7.86 1.89
CA ALA A 173 29.23 6.42 2.06
C ALA A 173 27.77 6.01 2.37
N PRO A 174 27.10 6.59 3.39
CA PRO A 174 25.71 6.23 3.69
C PRO A 174 24.75 6.60 2.56
N LEU A 175 24.90 7.79 1.95
CA LEU A 175 24.04 8.26 0.86
C LEU A 175 24.21 7.43 -0.41
N VAL A 176 25.45 7.08 -0.75
CA VAL A 176 25.77 6.19 -1.88
C VAL A 176 25.08 4.85 -1.69
N LYS A 177 25.15 4.28 -0.49
CA LYS A 177 24.48 3.02 -0.18
C LYS A 177 22.96 3.16 -0.27
N GLU A 178 22.38 4.15 0.39
CA GLU A 178 20.94 4.40 0.40
C GLU A 178 20.37 4.56 -1.03
N HIS A 179 21.01 5.37 -1.86
CA HIS A 179 20.59 5.58 -3.24
C HIS A 179 20.84 4.36 -4.13
N PHE A 180 21.91 3.60 -3.91
CA PHE A 180 22.11 2.33 -4.62
C PHE A 180 21.02 1.33 -4.26
N ASP A 181 20.73 1.17 -2.96
CA ASP A 181 19.70 0.28 -2.45
C ASP A 181 18.32 0.68 -3.02
N SER A 182 18.01 1.99 -3.04
CA SER A 182 16.80 2.53 -3.66
C SER A 182 16.75 2.27 -5.17
N ALA A 183 17.84 2.53 -5.90
CA ALA A 183 17.90 2.30 -7.34
C ALA A 183 17.71 0.82 -7.69
N MET A 184 18.33 -0.09 -6.93
CA MET A 184 18.19 -1.54 -7.16
C MET A 184 16.80 -2.04 -6.78
N THR A 185 16.20 -1.52 -5.71
CA THR A 185 14.83 -1.87 -5.28
C THR A 185 13.79 -1.41 -6.31
N ASN A 186 13.96 -0.21 -6.86
CA ASN A 186 13.09 0.37 -7.88
C ASN A 186 13.46 -0.05 -9.31
N LEU A 187 14.44 -0.95 -9.48
CA LEU A 187 14.93 -1.44 -10.77
C LEU A 187 15.38 -0.31 -11.72
N ASN A 188 15.83 0.83 -11.18
CA ASN A 188 16.32 1.98 -11.94
C ASN A 188 17.80 1.79 -12.33
N LEU A 189 18.04 1.10 -13.44
CA LEU A 189 19.39 0.80 -13.94
C LEU A 189 20.22 2.05 -14.25
N LEU A 190 19.59 3.14 -14.70
CA LEU A 190 20.29 4.38 -15.02
C LEU A 190 20.87 5.04 -13.76
N GLU A 191 20.08 5.12 -12.69
CA GLU A 191 20.55 5.63 -11.40
C GLU A 191 21.59 4.71 -10.79
N GLY A 192 21.35 3.39 -10.80
CA GLY A 192 22.31 2.39 -10.33
C GLY A 192 23.68 2.54 -11.01
N GLU A 193 23.72 2.70 -12.33
CA GLU A 193 24.97 2.92 -13.06
C GLU A 193 25.70 4.20 -12.64
N ARG A 194 24.95 5.29 -12.41
CA ARG A 194 25.53 6.56 -11.94
C ARG A 194 26.12 6.42 -10.55
N VAL A 195 25.43 5.71 -9.65
CA VAL A 195 25.92 5.46 -8.29
C VAL A 195 27.17 4.57 -8.33
N VAL A 196 27.20 3.51 -9.14
CA VAL A 196 28.39 2.67 -9.32
C VAL A 196 29.59 3.48 -9.82
N LYS A 197 29.39 4.36 -10.82
CA LYS A 197 30.44 5.28 -11.30
C LYS A 197 30.93 6.22 -10.20
N LEU A 198 30.02 6.73 -9.38
CA LEU A 198 30.39 7.56 -8.22
C LEU A 198 31.20 6.77 -7.20
N VAL A 199 30.82 5.53 -6.90
CA VAL A 199 31.58 4.63 -6.01
C VAL A 199 33.00 4.41 -6.56
N GLY A 200 33.13 4.19 -7.88
CA GLY A 200 34.40 4.09 -8.60
C GLY A 200 35.34 5.26 -8.31
N VAL A 201 34.81 6.48 -8.37
CA VAL A 201 35.58 7.70 -8.09
C VAL A 201 35.88 7.90 -6.59
N VAL A 202 34.94 7.57 -5.70
CA VAL A 202 35.09 7.79 -4.25
C VAL A 202 36.05 6.78 -3.61
N TYR A 203 36.00 5.52 -4.04
CA TYR A 203 36.75 4.43 -3.42
C TYR A 203 37.95 3.95 -4.27
N GLY A 204 37.99 4.30 -5.55
CA GLY A 204 38.94 3.80 -6.54
C GLY A 204 38.42 2.54 -7.24
N GLU A 205 38.60 2.47 -8.56
CA GLU A 205 38.07 1.40 -9.42
C GLU A 205 38.50 -0.02 -8.99
N GLU A 206 39.71 -0.15 -8.45
CA GLU A 206 40.28 -1.44 -7.99
C GLU A 206 39.84 -1.81 -6.56
N SER A 207 39.00 -1.02 -5.90
CA SER A 207 38.57 -1.31 -4.53
C SER A 207 37.58 -2.47 -4.49
N GLY A 208 37.67 -3.29 -3.44
CA GLY A 208 36.72 -4.38 -3.20
C GLY A 208 35.27 -3.91 -3.12
N VAL A 209 35.04 -2.68 -2.63
CA VAL A 209 33.71 -2.04 -2.57
C VAL A 209 33.15 -1.80 -3.98
N VAL A 210 33.95 -1.23 -4.89
CA VAL A 210 33.53 -0.98 -6.28
C VAL A 210 33.25 -2.29 -7.00
N LYS A 211 34.06 -3.33 -6.76
CA LYS A 211 33.81 -4.66 -7.30
C LYS A 211 32.46 -5.23 -6.82
N GLU A 212 32.14 -5.11 -5.54
CA GLU A 212 30.87 -5.59 -4.98
C GLU A 212 29.64 -4.87 -5.58
N TYR A 213 29.70 -3.53 -5.70
CA TYR A 213 28.64 -2.74 -6.32
C TYR A 213 28.47 -3.08 -7.80
N ASN A 214 29.57 -3.20 -8.56
CA ASN A 214 29.55 -3.59 -9.96
C ASN A 214 28.96 -4.99 -10.17
N GLU A 215 29.40 -5.99 -9.39
CA GLU A 215 28.88 -7.35 -9.50
C GLU A 215 27.39 -7.41 -9.18
N THR A 216 26.94 -6.65 -8.17
CA THR A 216 25.53 -6.59 -7.78
C THR A 216 24.69 -5.90 -8.85
N PHE A 217 25.15 -4.74 -9.35
CA PHE A 217 24.49 -4.02 -10.44
C PHE A 217 24.40 -4.86 -11.72
N ASN A 218 25.49 -5.52 -12.12
CA ASN A 218 25.52 -6.38 -13.30
C ASN A 218 24.63 -7.60 -13.13
N ALA A 219 24.56 -8.20 -11.95
CA ALA A 219 23.64 -9.31 -11.69
C ALA A 219 22.17 -8.87 -11.83
N VAL A 220 21.79 -7.70 -11.30
CA VAL A 220 20.43 -7.15 -11.45
C VAL A 220 20.13 -6.85 -12.92
N LYS A 221 21.08 -6.25 -13.65
CA LYS A 221 20.96 -5.97 -15.07
C LYS A 221 20.83 -7.24 -15.93
N GLU A 222 21.64 -8.27 -15.66
CA GLU A 222 21.55 -9.58 -16.30
C GLU A 222 20.20 -10.24 -15.99
N ALA A 223 19.72 -10.15 -14.75
CA ALA A 223 18.44 -10.73 -14.34
C ALA A 223 17.26 -10.04 -15.03
N LEU A 224 17.30 -8.72 -15.15
CA LEU A 224 16.29 -7.95 -15.90
C LEU A 224 16.30 -8.31 -17.37
N ALA A 225 17.48 -8.43 -17.99
CA ALA A 225 17.58 -8.85 -19.39
C ALA A 225 17.08 -10.29 -19.60
N ALA A 226 17.38 -11.22 -18.68
CA ALA A 226 16.85 -12.58 -18.71
C ALA A 226 15.32 -12.58 -18.56
N ALA A 227 14.80 -11.77 -17.63
CA ALA A 227 13.38 -11.59 -17.43
C ALA A 227 12.69 -11.01 -18.67
N GLU A 228 13.21 -9.95 -19.29
CA GLU A 228 12.66 -9.35 -20.52
C GLU A 228 12.55 -10.36 -21.68
N ASN A 229 13.46 -11.34 -21.73
CA ASN A 229 13.49 -12.38 -22.76
C ASN A 229 12.75 -13.68 -22.35
N ASP A 230 12.03 -13.70 -21.23
CA ASP A 230 11.38 -14.89 -20.65
C ASP A 230 12.35 -16.10 -20.47
N ASP A 231 13.65 -15.84 -20.25
CA ASP A 231 14.69 -16.87 -20.06
C ASP A 231 14.87 -17.24 -18.58
N MET A 232 13.93 -18.06 -18.08
CA MET A 232 13.96 -18.59 -16.71
C MET A 232 15.23 -19.37 -16.37
N GLY A 233 15.85 -20.03 -17.37
CA GLY A 233 17.06 -20.81 -17.16
C GLY A 233 18.26 -19.93 -16.82
N SER A 234 18.41 -18.80 -17.52
CA SER A 234 19.43 -17.80 -17.20
C SER A 234 19.15 -17.09 -15.88
N LEU A 235 17.89 -16.76 -15.59
CA LEU A 235 17.51 -16.14 -14.33
C LEU A 235 17.84 -17.05 -13.13
N GLN A 236 17.53 -18.34 -13.19
CA GLN A 236 17.84 -19.28 -12.11
C GLN A 236 19.35 -19.35 -11.84
N LYS A 237 20.18 -19.38 -12.89
CA LYS A 237 21.64 -19.33 -12.74
C LYS A 237 22.11 -18.04 -12.06
N ILE A 238 21.44 -16.91 -12.29
CA ILE A 238 21.77 -15.64 -11.64
C ILE A 238 21.34 -15.67 -10.17
N ILE A 239 20.16 -16.22 -9.86
CA ILE A 239 19.68 -16.44 -8.49
C ILE A 239 20.70 -17.29 -7.71
N ASP A 240 21.06 -18.47 -8.23
CA ASP A 240 21.98 -19.39 -7.58
C ASP A 240 23.35 -18.76 -7.31
N ARG A 241 23.90 -18.01 -8.29
CA ARG A 241 25.16 -17.27 -8.12
C ARG A 241 25.06 -16.15 -7.07
N SER A 242 23.86 -15.60 -6.86
CA SER A 242 23.63 -14.46 -5.97
C SER A 242 23.36 -14.85 -4.51
N GLN A 243 23.04 -16.12 -4.22
CA GLN A 243 22.76 -16.61 -2.87
C GLN A 243 23.92 -16.41 -1.87
N ASN A 244 25.16 -16.33 -2.35
CA ASN A 244 26.33 -16.09 -1.50
C ASN A 244 26.42 -14.66 -0.95
N ASN A 245 25.65 -13.70 -1.47
CA ASN A 245 25.59 -12.32 -0.98
C ASN A 245 24.13 -11.95 -0.68
N LYS A 246 23.81 -11.77 0.61
CA LYS A 246 22.44 -11.49 1.08
C LYS A 246 21.82 -10.26 0.41
N GLN A 247 22.59 -9.19 0.21
CA GLN A 247 22.10 -7.96 -0.40
C GLN A 247 21.79 -8.18 -1.89
N ARG A 248 22.71 -8.83 -2.62
CA ARG A 248 22.51 -9.20 -4.03
C ARG A 248 21.31 -10.13 -4.18
N ALA A 249 21.20 -11.17 -3.37
CA ALA A 249 20.06 -12.08 -3.36
C ALA A 249 18.73 -11.33 -3.17
N SER A 250 18.69 -10.34 -2.27
CA SER A 250 17.50 -9.51 -2.06
C SER A 250 17.07 -8.76 -3.33
N TYR A 251 17.98 -8.13 -4.06
CA TYR A 251 17.62 -7.41 -5.29
C TYR A 251 17.23 -8.34 -6.44
N ILE A 252 17.92 -9.48 -6.57
CA ILE A 252 17.55 -10.50 -7.57
C ILE A 252 16.18 -11.10 -7.24
N GLY A 253 15.83 -11.25 -5.95
CA GLY A 253 14.50 -11.66 -5.50
C GLY A 253 13.39 -10.73 -5.98
N ILE A 254 13.63 -9.41 -6.01
CA ILE A 254 12.69 -8.42 -6.54
C ILE A 254 12.47 -8.62 -8.05
N VAL A 255 13.55 -8.75 -8.82
CA VAL A 255 13.48 -9.02 -10.27
C VAL A 255 12.72 -10.32 -10.55
N SER A 256 13.09 -11.39 -9.83
CA SER A 256 12.45 -12.70 -9.96
C SER A 256 10.95 -12.64 -9.63
N SER A 257 10.58 -11.96 -8.55
CA SER A 257 9.17 -11.76 -8.16
C SER A 257 8.38 -11.07 -9.28
N SER A 258 8.92 -10.01 -9.88
CA SER A 258 8.25 -9.29 -10.98
C SER A 258 8.01 -10.17 -12.22
N LEU A 259 8.97 -11.04 -12.55
CA LEU A 259 8.83 -11.98 -13.68
C LEU A 259 7.79 -13.06 -13.36
N LEU A 260 7.85 -13.65 -12.16
CA LEU A 260 6.90 -14.66 -11.72
C LEU A 260 5.48 -14.10 -11.63
N HIS A 261 5.30 -12.84 -11.25
CA HIS A 261 4.01 -12.14 -11.32
C HIS A 261 3.51 -11.99 -12.76
N ARG A 262 4.39 -11.66 -13.69
CA ARG A 262 4.03 -11.57 -15.12
C ARG A 262 3.65 -12.94 -15.69
N GLU A 263 4.41 -13.98 -15.39
CA GLU A 263 4.10 -15.36 -15.79
C GLU A 263 2.78 -15.84 -15.18
N ALA A 264 2.54 -15.54 -13.90
CA ALA A 264 1.27 -15.82 -13.27
C ALA A 264 0.10 -15.07 -13.95
N SER A 265 0.30 -13.79 -14.29
CA SER A 265 -0.71 -13.00 -15.00
C SER A 265 -1.03 -13.60 -16.38
N LYS A 266 0.00 -13.94 -17.18
CA LYS A 266 -0.16 -14.63 -18.47
C LYS A 266 -0.91 -15.96 -18.31
N ALA A 267 -0.59 -16.73 -17.26
CA ALA A 267 -1.26 -18.00 -16.98
C ALA A 267 -2.73 -17.80 -16.57
N ILE A 268 -3.04 -16.77 -15.78
CA ILE A 268 -4.43 -16.39 -15.42
C ILE A 268 -5.23 -16.00 -16.67
N GLU A 269 -4.65 -15.19 -17.56
CA GLU A 269 -5.27 -14.80 -18.84
C GLU A 269 -5.59 -16.03 -19.70
N ASN A 270 -4.72 -17.04 -19.68
CA ASN A 270 -4.90 -18.31 -20.39
C ASN A 270 -5.78 -19.32 -19.64
N GLN A 271 -6.38 -18.95 -18.50
CA GLN A 271 -7.19 -19.85 -17.65
C GLN A 271 -6.40 -21.08 -17.15
N ASP A 272 -5.07 -20.99 -17.03
CA ASP A 272 -4.21 -22.05 -16.49
C ASP A 272 -3.86 -21.77 -15.03
N ALA A 273 -4.78 -22.13 -14.13
CA ALA A 273 -4.60 -21.94 -12.69
C ALA A 273 -3.37 -22.70 -12.13
N LYS A 274 -2.99 -23.82 -12.76
CA LYS A 274 -1.81 -24.59 -12.34
C LYS A 274 -0.53 -23.81 -12.58
N ALA A 275 -0.34 -23.34 -13.81
CA ALA A 275 0.84 -22.58 -14.19
C ALA A 275 0.94 -21.30 -13.34
N ALA A 276 -0.18 -20.63 -13.10
CA ALA A 276 -0.24 -19.46 -12.24
C ALA A 276 0.19 -19.77 -10.80
N LEU A 277 -0.35 -20.82 -10.16
CA LEU A 277 0.06 -21.22 -8.82
C LEU A 277 1.53 -21.65 -8.76
N LEU A 278 2.02 -22.37 -9.76
CA LEU A 278 3.43 -22.79 -9.81
C LEU A 278 4.36 -21.58 -9.89
N ALA A 279 4.02 -20.57 -10.69
CA ALA A 279 4.78 -19.33 -10.77
C ALA A 279 4.74 -18.56 -9.44
N LEU A 280 3.55 -18.35 -8.86
CA LEU A 280 3.40 -17.64 -7.58
C LEU A 280 4.09 -18.38 -6.41
N SER A 281 4.11 -19.72 -6.43
CA SER A 281 4.76 -20.54 -5.41
C SER A 281 6.28 -20.38 -5.35
N GLN A 282 6.89 -19.90 -6.44
CA GLN A 282 8.33 -19.63 -6.53
C GLN A 282 8.70 -18.23 -6.03
N VAL A 283 7.72 -17.36 -5.75
CA VAL A 283 7.99 -16.03 -5.19
C VAL A 283 8.47 -16.19 -3.75
N GLU A 284 9.69 -15.75 -3.50
CA GLU A 284 10.30 -15.77 -2.16
C GLU A 284 9.40 -15.08 -1.14
N ILE A 285 9.34 -15.62 0.08
CA ILE A 285 8.47 -15.10 1.15
C ILE A 285 8.72 -13.61 1.40
N ALA A 286 9.98 -13.17 1.39
CA ALA A 286 10.37 -11.78 1.60
C ALA A 286 10.03 -10.85 0.42
N ALA A 287 9.79 -11.40 -0.77
CA ALA A 287 9.46 -10.65 -1.99
C ALA A 287 7.96 -10.70 -2.34
N ARG A 288 7.13 -11.25 -1.45
CA ARG A 288 5.66 -11.24 -1.59
C ARG A 288 5.15 -9.82 -1.37
N SER A 289 4.30 -9.35 -2.28
CA SER A 289 3.71 -8.01 -2.25
C SER A 289 2.19 -8.10 -2.33
N PRO A 290 1.45 -6.99 -2.17
CA PRO A 290 0.00 -6.96 -2.42
C PRO A 290 -0.39 -7.47 -3.81
N LEU A 291 0.49 -7.33 -4.81
CA LEU A 291 0.29 -7.91 -6.14
C LEU A 291 0.31 -9.44 -6.11
N THR A 292 1.19 -10.07 -5.31
CA THR A 292 1.18 -11.53 -5.14
C THR A 292 -0.16 -12.01 -4.60
N THR A 293 -0.70 -11.37 -3.56
CA THR A 293 -2.03 -11.68 -3.01
C THR A 293 -3.11 -11.51 -4.07
N LYS A 294 -3.12 -10.39 -4.79
CA LYS A 294 -4.11 -10.12 -5.84
C LYS A 294 -4.11 -11.22 -6.91
N LEU A 295 -2.95 -11.54 -7.47
CA LEU A 295 -2.80 -12.59 -8.48
C LEU A 295 -3.18 -13.96 -7.92
N LEU A 296 -2.88 -14.23 -6.65
CA LEU A 296 -3.28 -15.47 -5.99
C LEU A 296 -4.80 -15.58 -5.89
N LEU A 297 -5.51 -14.53 -5.46
CA LEU A 297 -6.97 -14.50 -5.41
C LEU A 297 -7.59 -14.69 -6.79
N GLU A 298 -7.06 -14.00 -7.81
CA GLU A 298 -7.49 -14.19 -9.21
C GLU A 298 -7.26 -15.64 -9.68
N THR A 299 -6.12 -16.24 -9.32
CA THR A 299 -5.80 -17.64 -9.60
C THR A 299 -6.78 -18.60 -8.92
N LEU A 300 -7.13 -18.36 -7.65
CA LEU A 300 -8.08 -19.19 -6.90
C LEU A 300 -9.50 -19.09 -7.49
N ARG A 301 -9.87 -17.95 -8.09
CA ARG A 301 -11.19 -17.75 -8.71
C ARG A 301 -11.36 -18.45 -10.05
N ILE A 302 -10.29 -18.57 -10.84
CA ILE A 302 -10.31 -19.36 -12.09
C ILE A 302 -10.13 -20.86 -11.83
N PHE A 303 -9.86 -21.24 -10.57
CA PHE A 303 -9.59 -22.61 -10.19
C PHE A 303 -10.83 -23.48 -10.35
N SER A 304 -10.80 -24.43 -11.28
CA SER A 304 -11.96 -25.29 -11.50
C SER A 304 -11.95 -26.50 -10.57
N VAL A 305 -13.12 -27.11 -10.38
CA VAL A 305 -13.26 -28.35 -9.61
C VAL A 305 -12.43 -29.50 -10.22
N LYS A 306 -12.06 -29.43 -11.51
CA LYS A 306 -11.17 -30.42 -12.15
C LYS A 306 -9.71 -30.25 -11.73
N ASP A 307 -9.32 -29.04 -11.36
CA ASP A 307 -7.96 -28.67 -10.98
C ASP A 307 -7.67 -28.97 -9.51
N LEU A 308 -8.65 -29.44 -8.75
CA LEU A 308 -8.50 -29.81 -7.33
C LEU A 308 -7.47 -30.92 -7.09
N ARG A 309 -7.07 -31.66 -8.14
CA ARG A 309 -5.92 -32.57 -8.06
C ARG A 309 -4.61 -31.82 -7.78
N LEU A 310 -4.50 -30.55 -8.11
CA LEU A 310 -3.30 -29.74 -7.82
C LEU A 310 -3.14 -29.47 -6.32
N LEU A 311 -4.23 -29.49 -5.56
CA LEU A 311 -4.17 -29.42 -4.09
C LEU A 311 -3.59 -30.71 -3.47
N SER A 312 -3.34 -31.75 -4.27
CA SER A 312 -2.57 -32.92 -3.83
C SER A 312 -1.05 -32.74 -3.99
N ASP A 313 -0.60 -31.68 -4.66
CA ASP A 313 0.81 -31.31 -4.65
C ASP A 313 1.13 -30.65 -3.30
N ILE A 314 1.91 -31.37 -2.48
CA ILE A 314 2.29 -30.93 -1.13
C ILE A 314 2.96 -29.55 -1.12
N ARG A 315 3.68 -29.18 -2.18
CA ARG A 315 4.37 -27.87 -2.25
C ARG A 315 3.37 -26.74 -2.44
N LEU A 316 2.43 -26.91 -3.36
CA LEU A 316 1.38 -25.92 -3.61
C LEU A 316 0.43 -25.82 -2.42
N GLU A 317 0.09 -26.95 -1.80
CA GLU A 317 -0.72 -26.99 -0.58
C GLU A 317 -0.05 -26.19 0.54
N LEU A 318 1.22 -26.48 0.87
CA LEU A 318 1.95 -25.74 1.90
C LEU A 318 2.09 -24.25 1.57
N PHE A 319 2.30 -23.92 0.29
CA PHE A 319 2.33 -22.53 -0.18
C PHE A 319 1.00 -21.81 0.11
N LEU A 320 -0.13 -22.41 -0.28
CA LEU A 320 -1.46 -21.84 -0.08
C LEU A 320 -1.82 -21.71 1.39
N LEU A 321 -1.53 -22.75 2.19
CA LEU A 321 -1.74 -22.72 3.64
C LEU A 321 -0.90 -21.62 4.30
N SER A 322 0.35 -21.42 3.87
CA SER A 322 1.20 -20.34 4.40
C SER A 322 0.61 -18.95 4.15
N PHE A 323 -0.01 -18.74 2.99
CA PHE A 323 -0.66 -17.47 2.66
C PHE A 323 -1.96 -17.27 3.43
N ALA A 324 -2.80 -18.30 3.50
CA ALA A 324 -4.08 -18.27 4.21
C ALA A 324 -3.93 -18.03 5.73
N GLN A 325 -2.76 -18.35 6.31
CA GLN A 325 -2.48 -18.02 7.71
C GLN A 325 -2.26 -16.52 7.95
N SER A 326 -1.77 -15.80 6.93
CA SER A 326 -1.45 -14.37 7.03
C SER A 326 -2.48 -13.44 6.37
N ASP A 327 -3.32 -13.99 5.49
CA ASP A 327 -4.23 -13.22 4.63
C ASP A 327 -5.64 -13.80 4.65
N ASP A 328 -6.55 -13.05 5.25
CA ASP A 328 -7.94 -13.46 5.49
C ASP A 328 -8.75 -13.62 4.19
N ALA A 329 -8.45 -12.81 3.16
CA ALA A 329 -9.13 -12.91 1.87
C ALA A 329 -8.72 -14.21 1.16
N VAL A 330 -7.42 -14.53 1.17
CA VAL A 330 -6.92 -15.80 0.62
C VAL A 330 -7.49 -16.98 1.41
N ARG A 331 -7.54 -16.87 2.74
CA ARG A 331 -8.13 -17.91 3.60
C ARG A 331 -9.58 -18.19 3.24
N LYS A 332 -10.40 -17.15 3.04
CA LYS A 332 -11.82 -17.28 2.68
C LYS A 332 -12.00 -17.99 1.33
N GLU A 333 -11.29 -17.58 0.30
CA GLU A 333 -11.35 -18.21 -1.03
C GLU A 333 -10.84 -19.66 -1.00
N LEU A 334 -9.76 -19.93 -0.26
CA LEU A 334 -9.21 -21.27 -0.11
C LEU A 334 -10.16 -22.21 0.64
N LEU A 335 -10.83 -21.73 1.69
CA LEU A 335 -11.86 -22.48 2.40
C LEU A 335 -13.04 -22.84 1.49
N ALA A 336 -13.50 -21.91 0.65
CA ALA A 336 -14.57 -22.16 -0.32
C ALA A 336 -14.19 -23.26 -1.34
N LEU A 337 -12.92 -23.26 -1.80
CA LEU A 337 -12.39 -24.31 -2.66
C LEU A 337 -12.31 -25.66 -1.93
N PHE A 338 -11.83 -25.70 -0.69
CA PHE A 338 -11.80 -26.93 0.11
C PHE A 338 -13.19 -27.48 0.42
N ASP A 339 -14.16 -26.63 0.75
CA ASP A 339 -15.55 -27.03 1.00
C ASP A 339 -16.18 -27.67 -0.26
N SER A 340 -15.90 -27.09 -1.43
CA SER A 340 -16.31 -27.63 -2.73
C SER A 340 -15.63 -28.96 -3.05
N TYR A 341 -14.32 -29.06 -2.81
CA TYR A 341 -13.55 -30.28 -3.04
C TYR A 341 -13.99 -31.41 -2.13
N PHE A 342 -14.16 -31.11 -0.86
CA PHE A 342 -14.65 -32.03 0.15
C PHE A 342 -16.00 -32.62 -0.27
N SER A 343 -16.95 -31.76 -0.66
CA SER A 343 -18.29 -32.18 -1.07
C SER A 343 -18.25 -33.13 -2.27
N ARG A 344 -17.37 -32.85 -3.23
CA ARG A 344 -17.13 -33.73 -4.38
C ARG A 344 -16.54 -35.08 -3.97
N LEU A 345 -15.48 -35.09 -3.15
CA LEU A 345 -14.84 -36.33 -2.72
C LEU A 345 -15.80 -37.24 -1.95
N VAL A 346 -16.64 -36.67 -1.08
CA VAL A 346 -17.69 -37.43 -0.38
C VAL A 346 -18.72 -38.00 -1.37
N SER A 347 -19.11 -37.24 -2.39
CA SER A 347 -20.04 -37.73 -3.43
C SER A 347 -19.44 -38.83 -4.32
N GLU A 348 -18.13 -38.81 -4.54
CA GLU A 348 -17.38 -39.82 -5.29
C GLU A 348 -17.02 -41.05 -4.41
N GLY A 349 -17.25 -40.98 -3.09
CA GLY A 349 -16.89 -42.03 -2.14
C GLY A 349 -15.41 -42.10 -1.75
N ASP A 350 -14.62 -41.09 -2.11
CA ASP A 350 -13.19 -41.00 -1.74
C ASP A 350 -13.03 -40.40 -0.33
N ILE A 351 -13.42 -41.19 0.66
CA ILE A 351 -13.51 -40.78 2.07
C ILE A 351 -12.14 -40.48 2.68
N GLU A 352 -11.10 -41.22 2.27
CA GLU A 352 -9.76 -41.00 2.79
C GLU A 352 -9.22 -39.62 2.38
N ARG A 353 -9.40 -39.22 1.12
CA ARG A 353 -9.03 -37.87 0.68
C ARG A 353 -9.92 -36.81 1.30
N ALA A 354 -11.23 -37.05 1.41
CA ALA A 354 -12.14 -36.10 2.05
C ALA A 354 -11.72 -35.84 3.51
N GLN A 355 -11.23 -36.86 4.23
CA GLN A 355 -10.79 -36.70 5.62
C GLN A 355 -9.55 -35.82 5.72
N ARG A 356 -8.60 -35.97 4.78
CA ARG A 356 -7.44 -35.08 4.67
C ARG A 356 -7.85 -33.65 4.40
N VAL A 357 -8.79 -33.42 3.47
CA VAL A 357 -9.30 -32.08 3.17
C VAL A 357 -9.98 -31.46 4.39
N LEU A 358 -10.81 -32.23 5.12
CA LEU A 358 -11.43 -31.75 6.35
C LEU A 358 -10.37 -31.35 7.38
N ALA A 359 -9.31 -32.13 7.56
CA ALA A 359 -8.23 -31.77 8.48
C ALA A 359 -7.61 -30.39 8.13
N ARG A 360 -7.40 -30.09 6.84
CA ARG A 360 -6.93 -28.77 6.40
C ARG A 360 -7.92 -27.65 6.61
N VAL A 361 -9.21 -27.93 6.41
CA VAL A 361 -10.27 -26.97 6.74
C VAL A 361 -10.22 -26.63 8.23
N LEU A 362 -10.02 -27.61 9.12
CA LEU A 362 -9.92 -27.39 10.57
C LEU A 362 -8.64 -26.64 10.99
N GLU A 363 -7.56 -26.78 10.22
CA GLU A 363 -6.34 -25.98 10.40
C GLU A 363 -6.56 -24.49 10.08
N LEU A 364 -7.38 -24.18 9.07
CA LEU A 364 -7.66 -22.81 8.62
C LEU A 364 -8.88 -22.17 9.31
N ARG A 365 -9.90 -22.96 9.65
CA ARG A 365 -11.15 -22.55 10.30
C ARG A 365 -11.28 -23.34 11.59
N HIS A 366 -10.90 -22.71 12.70
CA HIS A 366 -10.93 -23.33 14.02
C HIS A 366 -12.36 -23.64 14.48
N ASP A 367 -12.48 -24.68 15.30
CA ASP A 367 -13.73 -24.99 16.00
C ASP A 367 -13.92 -24.08 17.24
N PRO A 368 -15.18 -23.84 17.66
CA PRO A 368 -16.42 -24.33 17.05
C PRO A 368 -16.82 -23.52 15.81
N SER A 369 -17.23 -24.22 14.74
CA SER A 369 -17.74 -23.58 13.51
C SER A 369 -18.89 -24.38 12.92
N ALA A 370 -20.01 -23.70 12.65
CA ALA A 370 -21.20 -24.31 12.04
C ALA A 370 -20.91 -24.87 10.63
N ASP A 371 -20.01 -24.23 9.89
CA ASP A 371 -19.61 -24.69 8.56
C ASP A 371 -18.75 -25.96 8.64
N ASN A 372 -17.84 -26.06 9.62
CA ASN A 372 -17.09 -27.29 9.87
C ASN A 372 -18.02 -28.46 10.20
N ASP A 373 -19.05 -28.19 11.01
CA ASP A 373 -20.04 -29.19 11.37
C ASP A 373 -20.95 -29.56 10.19
N GLU A 374 -21.14 -28.68 9.21
CA GLU A 374 -21.81 -29.04 7.96
C GLU A 374 -20.98 -30.04 7.12
N LEU A 375 -19.65 -29.90 7.11
CA LEU A 375 -18.79 -30.90 6.48
C LEU A 375 -18.84 -32.24 7.23
N ARG A 376 -18.83 -32.21 8.57
CA ARG A 376 -19.01 -33.42 9.41
C ARG A 376 -20.38 -34.07 9.15
N TYR A 377 -21.44 -33.28 9.00
CA TYR A 377 -22.77 -33.76 8.63
C TYR A 377 -22.75 -34.52 7.31
N LYS A 378 -22.07 -33.98 6.28
CA LYS A 378 -21.91 -34.68 5.00
C LYS A 378 -21.22 -36.04 5.17
N PHE A 379 -20.14 -36.13 5.95
CA PHE A 379 -19.51 -37.42 6.26
C PHE A 379 -20.45 -38.41 6.95
N ILE A 380 -21.15 -37.95 7.98
CA ILE A 380 -22.12 -38.74 8.70
C ILE A 380 -23.17 -39.31 7.74
N THR A 381 -23.72 -38.46 6.87
CA THR A 381 -24.76 -38.87 5.91
C THR A 381 -24.26 -39.88 4.90
N TYR A 382 -22.99 -39.80 4.50
CA TYR A 382 -22.32 -40.78 3.66
C TYR A 382 -22.18 -42.12 4.39
N TYR A 383 -21.58 -42.14 5.58
CA TYR A 383 -21.34 -43.38 6.33
C TYR A 383 -22.64 -44.11 6.68
N LEU A 384 -23.71 -43.38 6.99
CA LEU A 384 -25.03 -43.98 7.19
C LEU A 384 -25.58 -44.61 5.91
N GLY A 385 -25.33 -43.98 4.74
CA GLY A 385 -25.71 -44.53 3.44
C GLY A 385 -24.95 -45.81 3.08
N ASP A 386 -23.69 -45.90 3.48
CA ASP A 386 -22.82 -47.08 3.34
C ASP A 386 -23.09 -48.16 4.42
N GLY A 387 -23.94 -47.87 5.40
CA GLY A 387 -24.25 -48.76 6.52
C GLY A 387 -23.20 -48.79 7.64
N ASN A 388 -22.14 -47.97 7.55
CA ASN A 388 -21.09 -47.87 8.55
C ASN A 388 -21.47 -46.93 9.71
N ARG A 389 -22.36 -47.42 10.59
CA ARG A 389 -22.88 -46.63 11.72
C ARG A 389 -21.83 -46.25 12.76
N LEU A 390 -20.79 -47.08 12.92
CA LEU A 390 -19.73 -46.84 13.91
C LEU A 390 -18.94 -45.58 13.55
N GLU A 391 -18.51 -45.46 12.29
CA GLU A 391 -17.80 -44.26 11.81
C GLU A 391 -18.72 -43.03 11.80
N ALA A 392 -19.99 -43.18 11.41
CA ALA A 392 -20.96 -42.09 11.52
C ALA A 392 -21.08 -41.58 12.97
N GLY A 393 -21.11 -42.48 13.96
CA GLY A 393 -21.12 -42.12 15.38
C GLY A 393 -19.83 -41.42 15.83
N ARG A 394 -18.67 -41.87 15.34
CA ARG A 394 -17.37 -41.25 15.64
C ARG A 394 -17.30 -39.81 15.11
N VAL A 395 -17.73 -39.57 13.87
CA VAL A 395 -17.78 -38.21 13.31
C VAL A 395 -18.83 -37.36 14.03
N MET A 396 -19.98 -37.93 14.39
CA MET A 396 -21.01 -37.22 15.17
C MET A 396 -20.50 -36.74 16.53
N SER A 397 -19.65 -37.50 17.22
CA SER A 397 -19.06 -37.07 18.50
C SER A 397 -18.07 -35.90 18.38
N GLN A 398 -17.65 -35.55 17.15
CA GLN A 398 -16.76 -34.42 16.89
C GLN A 398 -17.53 -33.12 16.55
N VAL A 399 -18.85 -33.19 16.41
CA VAL A 399 -19.70 -32.03 16.14
C VAL A 399 -19.78 -31.17 17.40
N GLN A 400 -19.47 -29.88 17.28
CA GLN A 400 -19.38 -28.97 18.44
C GLN A 400 -20.51 -27.94 18.48
N THR A 401 -21.11 -27.61 17.34
CA THR A 401 -22.29 -26.76 17.21
C THR A 401 -23.55 -27.59 17.10
N GLU A 402 -24.64 -27.11 17.68
CA GLU A 402 -25.91 -27.84 17.62
C GLU A 402 -26.44 -27.89 16.19
N PHE A 403 -26.78 -29.09 15.72
CA PHE A 403 -27.50 -29.21 14.46
C PHE A 403 -28.93 -28.70 14.63
N GLY A 404 -29.42 -27.98 13.62
CA GLY A 404 -30.85 -27.65 13.54
C GLY A 404 -31.73 -28.90 13.54
N LEU A 405 -32.95 -28.78 14.07
CA LEU A 405 -33.93 -29.88 14.19
C LEU A 405 -34.14 -30.68 12.90
N LEU A 406 -34.13 -30.00 11.74
CA LEU A 406 -34.28 -30.65 10.43
C LEU A 406 -33.13 -31.62 10.12
N ARG A 407 -31.89 -31.26 10.47
CA ARG A 407 -30.72 -32.13 10.28
C ARG A 407 -30.79 -33.35 11.20
N HIS A 408 -31.14 -33.15 12.49
CA HIS A 408 -31.38 -34.27 13.41
C HIS A 408 -32.46 -35.22 12.92
N PHE A 409 -33.57 -34.68 12.39
CA PHE A 409 -34.64 -35.48 11.79
C PHE A 409 -34.13 -36.25 10.56
N GLY A 410 -33.32 -35.63 9.70
CA GLY A 410 -32.66 -36.31 8.58
C GLY A 410 -31.75 -37.47 9.01
N LEU A 411 -30.95 -37.27 10.07
CA LEU A 411 -30.10 -38.32 10.65
C LEU A 411 -30.92 -39.45 11.28
N PHE A 412 -32.04 -39.11 11.90
CA PHE A 412 -33.00 -40.06 12.43
C PHE A 412 -33.58 -40.95 11.33
N LEU A 413 -34.06 -40.36 10.22
CA LEU A 413 -34.58 -41.11 9.08
C LEU A 413 -33.53 -42.02 8.42
N ARG A 414 -32.26 -41.62 8.44
CA ARG A 414 -31.12 -42.44 7.96
C ARG A 414 -30.63 -43.47 8.98
N GLY A 415 -31.31 -43.58 10.12
CA GLY A 415 -31.09 -44.66 11.07
C GLY A 415 -29.96 -44.44 12.08
N MET A 416 -29.49 -43.21 12.28
CA MET A 416 -28.47 -42.91 13.29
C MET A 416 -28.97 -43.20 14.70
N TYR A 417 -30.19 -42.77 15.01
CA TYR A 417 -30.76 -42.85 16.36
C TYR A 417 -31.71 -44.03 16.53
N ILE A 418 -31.48 -45.16 15.83
CA ILE A 418 -32.26 -46.39 16.04
C ILE A 418 -31.85 -47.02 17.38
N ASN A 419 -32.16 -46.31 18.46
CA ASN A 419 -32.51 -46.93 19.71
C ASN A 419 -34.04 -47.09 19.67
N LYS A 420 -34.53 -48.31 19.91
CA LYS A 420 -35.95 -48.68 19.71
C LYS A 420 -36.94 -47.74 20.43
N TYR A 421 -36.48 -47.07 21.48
CA TYR A 421 -37.26 -46.14 22.30
C TYR A 421 -37.47 -44.74 21.68
N TYR A 422 -36.58 -44.27 20.80
CA TYR A 422 -36.72 -42.94 20.19
C TYR A 422 -37.79 -42.90 19.09
N VAL A 423 -37.93 -43.98 18.32
CA VAL A 423 -39.03 -44.12 17.36
C VAL A 423 -40.38 -44.07 18.08
N LEU A 424 -40.48 -44.74 19.24
CA LEU A 424 -41.65 -44.69 20.09
C LEU A 424 -41.92 -43.26 20.60
N PHE A 425 -40.87 -42.54 21.01
CA PHE A 425 -40.98 -41.14 21.45
C PHE A 425 -41.46 -40.21 20.34
N CYS A 426 -40.95 -40.33 19.12
CA CYS A 426 -41.41 -39.53 17.98
C CYS A 426 -42.86 -39.84 17.61
N ILE A 427 -43.28 -41.11 17.64
CA ILE A 427 -44.68 -41.51 17.45
C ILE A 427 -45.57 -40.89 18.54
N LEU A 428 -45.12 -40.93 19.79
CA LEU A 428 -45.83 -40.32 20.93
C LEU A 428 -45.92 -38.79 20.83
N LEU A 429 -44.87 -38.13 20.33
CA LEU A 429 -44.85 -36.68 20.17
C LEU A 429 -45.75 -36.21 19.02
N VAL A 430 -45.71 -36.89 17.88
CA VAL A 430 -46.60 -36.60 16.74
C VAL A 430 -48.07 -36.89 17.09
N SER A 431 -48.35 -38.00 17.77
CA SER A 431 -49.70 -38.29 18.27
C SER A 431 -50.15 -37.25 19.30
N GLY A 432 -49.26 -36.80 20.19
CA GLY A 432 -49.54 -35.69 21.11
C GLY A 432 -49.89 -34.38 20.41
N LEU A 433 -49.13 -33.99 19.36
CA LEU A 433 -49.42 -32.79 18.58
C LEU A 433 -50.73 -32.89 17.79
N LEU A 434 -51.08 -34.07 17.26
CA LEU A 434 -52.38 -34.30 16.62
C LEU A 434 -53.54 -34.19 17.63
N VAL A 435 -53.36 -34.68 18.85
CA VAL A 435 -54.34 -34.53 19.94
C VAL A 435 -54.51 -33.06 20.30
N VAL A 436 -53.43 -32.29 20.44
CA VAL A 436 -53.52 -30.85 20.73
C VAL A 436 -54.18 -30.07 19.59
N GLY A 437 -53.87 -30.41 18.32
CA GLY A 437 -54.49 -29.80 17.15
C GLY A 437 -56.00 -30.07 17.07
N THR A 438 -56.41 -31.31 17.35
CA THR A 438 -57.84 -31.68 17.38
C THR A 438 -58.59 -31.03 18.55
N VAL A 439 -57.98 -30.95 19.74
CA VAL A 439 -58.55 -30.27 20.90
C VAL A 439 -58.71 -28.76 20.67
N ARG A 440 -57.73 -28.08 20.06
CA ARG A 440 -57.86 -26.66 19.67
C ARG A 440 -58.94 -26.43 18.61
N ARG A 441 -59.11 -27.36 17.67
CA ARG A 441 -60.18 -27.28 16.67
C ARG A 441 -61.56 -27.37 17.34
N ILE A 442 -61.71 -28.27 18.32
CA ILE A 442 -62.94 -28.46 19.10
C ILE A 442 -63.21 -27.26 20.03
N SER A 443 -62.19 -26.65 20.63
CA SER A 443 -62.38 -25.46 21.48
C SER A 443 -62.74 -24.20 20.67
N SER A 444 -62.21 -24.05 19.44
CA SER A 444 -62.60 -22.93 18.57
C SER A 444 -64.05 -23.01 18.07
N ILE A 445 -64.65 -24.21 18.07
CA ILE A 445 -66.07 -24.42 17.74
C ILE A 445 -66.97 -24.06 18.93
N LYS A 446 -66.45 -24.06 20.17
CA LYS A 446 -67.20 -23.68 21.39
C LYS A 446 -67.07 -22.20 21.79
N GLY A 447 -66.19 -21.43 21.15
CA GLY A 447 -65.98 -20.01 21.47
C GLY A 447 -66.72 -19.02 20.58
N LYS A 448 -67.66 -19.46 19.73
CA LYS A 448 -68.32 -18.61 18.72
C LYS A 448 -69.79 -18.31 18.98
N THR A 449 -70.23 -18.47 20.22
CA THR A 449 -71.52 -17.99 20.72
C THR A 449 -71.24 -17.14 21.94
N GLU A 450 -71.64 -15.87 21.84
CA GLU A 450 -71.55 -14.82 22.87
C GLU A 450 -70.23 -14.03 22.92
N LEU A 451 -70.10 -13.05 22.02
CA LEU A 451 -70.16 -11.63 22.40
C LEU A 451 -70.00 -10.78 21.14
N ASP A 452 -71.12 -10.18 20.76
CA ASP A 452 -71.21 -9.05 19.83
C ASP A 452 -71.19 -7.74 20.67
N GLU A 453 -70.79 -6.66 20.01
CA GLU A 453 -70.95 -5.23 20.37
C GLU A 453 -69.90 -4.55 21.27
N GLY A 454 -69.11 -3.64 20.65
CA GLY A 454 -68.64 -2.41 21.31
C GLY A 454 -67.34 -1.78 20.79
N ALA A 455 -67.47 -0.63 20.10
CA ALA A 455 -66.48 0.42 19.80
C ALA A 455 -65.41 0.10 18.72
N ALA A 456 -65.46 0.66 17.51
CA ALA A 456 -65.40 2.08 17.08
C ALA A 456 -64.02 2.75 17.30
N GLU A 457 -63.49 3.24 16.16
CA GLU A 457 -62.46 4.27 15.98
C GLU A 457 -60.99 3.95 16.30
N SER A 458 -60.19 3.78 15.24
CA SER A 458 -59.00 4.61 14.98
C SER A 458 -58.24 4.06 13.77
N SER A 459 -58.70 4.43 12.58
CA SER A 459 -57.87 4.44 11.38
C SER A 459 -56.81 5.54 11.51
N LYS A 460 -55.54 5.17 11.66
CA LYS A 460 -54.42 6.05 11.37
C LYS A 460 -53.24 5.26 10.83
N ASP A 461 -52.98 5.51 9.55
CA ASP A 461 -51.69 5.53 8.88
C ASP A 461 -50.55 4.73 9.50
N ARG A 462 -50.26 3.59 8.86
CA ARG A 462 -48.87 3.24 8.57
C ARG A 462 -48.72 3.03 7.08
N GLY A 463 -48.26 4.08 6.42
CA GLY A 463 -47.77 4.04 5.06
C GLY A 463 -46.71 2.95 4.92
N THR A 464 -47.01 2.00 4.06
CA THR A 464 -46.04 1.14 3.39
C THR A 464 -45.25 2.00 2.41
N VAL A 465 -44.19 2.63 2.90
CA VAL A 465 -43.15 3.24 2.05
C VAL A 465 -41.80 2.80 2.63
N PHE A 466 -41.22 1.76 2.03
CA PHE A 466 -39.78 1.51 1.84
C PHE A 466 -39.70 0.21 1.04
N SER A 467 -39.82 0.24 -0.30
CA SER A 467 -38.73 0.54 -1.23
C SER A 467 -37.47 -0.30 -0.97
N GLY A 468 -37.58 -1.63 -1.14
CA GLY A 468 -36.91 -2.40 -2.20
C GLY A 468 -35.41 -2.28 -2.51
N MET A 469 -34.62 -1.42 -1.86
CA MET A 469 -33.18 -1.30 -2.01
C MET A 469 -32.58 -0.93 -0.64
N SER A 470 -31.98 -1.88 0.08
CA SER A 470 -30.96 -1.59 1.13
C SER A 470 -30.44 -2.81 1.91
N ASN A 471 -30.98 -4.03 1.79
CA ASN A 471 -30.47 -5.13 2.62
C ASN A 471 -29.05 -5.59 2.25
N LEU A 472 -28.57 -5.36 1.03
CA LEU A 472 -27.20 -5.70 0.61
C LEU A 472 -26.18 -4.65 1.07
N GLU A 473 -26.49 -3.35 0.98
CA GLU A 473 -25.59 -2.28 1.45
C GLU A 473 -25.46 -2.28 2.98
N PHE A 474 -26.53 -2.63 3.70
CA PHE A 474 -26.52 -2.68 5.17
C PHE A 474 -25.65 -3.82 5.73
N GLU A 475 -25.53 -4.93 4.99
CA GLU A 475 -24.72 -6.09 5.40
C GLU A 475 -23.22 -5.81 5.19
N ASP A 476 -22.87 -5.11 4.10
CA ASP A 476 -21.49 -4.69 3.81
C ASP A 476 -20.99 -3.63 4.80
N ASP A 477 -21.81 -2.60 5.11
CA ASP A 477 -21.45 -1.55 6.08
C ASP A 477 -21.27 -2.10 7.50
N TRP A 478 -22.03 -3.14 7.88
CA TRP A 478 -21.92 -3.76 9.21
C TRP A 478 -20.62 -4.57 9.36
N VAL A 479 -20.23 -5.29 8.31
CA VAL A 479 -18.95 -6.03 8.28
C VAL A 479 -17.77 -5.06 8.33
N GLU A 480 -17.84 -3.94 7.61
CA GLU A 480 -16.84 -2.86 7.68
C GLU A 480 -16.76 -2.29 9.11
N TYR A 481 -17.91 -2.00 9.72
CA TYR A 481 -17.99 -1.48 11.08
C TYR A 481 -17.36 -2.42 12.13
N GLU A 482 -17.65 -3.73 12.09
CA GLU A 482 -17.04 -4.71 12.99
C GLU A 482 -15.52 -4.82 12.80
N SER A 483 -15.05 -4.79 11.54
CA SER A 483 -13.62 -4.81 11.24
C SER A 483 -12.89 -3.59 11.84
N LEU A 484 -13.48 -2.40 11.70
CA LEU A 484 -12.92 -1.17 12.25
C LEU A 484 -12.91 -1.17 13.78
N LEU A 485 -13.96 -1.68 14.44
CA LEU A 485 -13.95 -1.85 15.90
C LEU A 485 -12.84 -2.79 16.37
N MET A 486 -12.61 -3.88 15.64
CA MET A 486 -11.55 -4.84 15.96
C MET A 486 -10.15 -4.22 15.84
N GLU A 487 -9.92 -3.34 14.86
CA GLU A 487 -8.66 -2.59 14.74
C GLU A 487 -8.36 -1.75 15.98
N PHE A 488 -9.40 -1.18 16.62
CA PHE A 488 -9.29 -0.47 17.89
C PHE A 488 -9.39 -1.36 19.14
N SER A 489 -9.46 -2.69 18.96
CA SER A 489 -9.64 -3.67 20.05
C SER A 489 -10.90 -3.42 20.89
N LEU A 490 -11.98 -2.98 20.25
CA LEU A 490 -13.25 -2.68 20.88
C LEU A 490 -14.30 -3.78 20.59
N PRO A 491 -15.18 -4.11 21.55
CA PRO A 491 -16.30 -5.02 21.29
C PRO A 491 -17.40 -4.34 20.46
N PRO A 492 -18.30 -5.09 19.79
CA PRO A 492 -19.44 -4.55 19.04
C PRO A 492 -20.40 -3.68 19.87
N SER A 493 -20.37 -3.81 21.20
CA SER A 493 -21.16 -3.01 22.14
C SER A 493 -20.49 -1.69 22.56
N ALA A 494 -19.30 -1.38 22.04
CA ALA A 494 -18.57 -0.15 22.35
C ALA A 494 -19.42 1.09 22.05
N THR A 495 -19.26 2.13 22.87
CA THR A 495 -19.92 3.42 22.67
C THR A 495 -19.04 4.37 21.88
N LEU A 496 -19.61 5.45 21.32
CA LEU A 496 -18.84 6.52 20.68
C LEU A 496 -17.75 7.11 21.61
N SER A 497 -18.00 7.13 22.93
CA SER A 497 -16.99 7.53 23.92
C SER A 497 -15.80 6.58 23.98
N ASP A 498 -16.05 5.27 23.89
CA ASP A 498 -15.01 4.23 23.89
C ASP A 498 -14.18 4.30 22.60
N ILE A 499 -14.84 4.50 21.45
CA ILE A 499 -14.19 4.72 20.15
C ILE A 499 -13.24 5.93 20.21
N LYS A 500 -13.72 7.08 20.70
CA LYS A 500 -12.90 8.29 20.88
C LYS A 500 -11.76 8.09 21.88
N SER A 501 -11.95 7.25 22.89
CA SER A 501 -10.91 6.93 23.87
C SER A 501 -9.82 6.05 23.26
N ALA A 502 -10.21 4.99 22.56
CA ALA A 502 -9.30 4.07 21.88
C ALA A 502 -8.48 4.79 20.80
N TYR A 503 -9.11 5.62 19.97
CA TYR A 503 -8.43 6.43 18.96
C TYR A 503 -7.38 7.35 19.58
N ARG A 504 -7.71 8.09 20.65
CA ARG A 504 -6.74 8.97 21.34
C ARG A 504 -5.55 8.19 21.89
N ASN A 505 -5.76 6.96 22.35
CA ASN A 505 -4.69 6.10 22.84
C ASN A 505 -3.81 5.58 21.68
N ALA A 506 -4.42 5.17 20.57
CA ALA A 506 -3.72 4.73 19.37
C ALA A 506 -2.87 5.87 18.77
N VAL A 507 -3.44 7.07 18.61
CA VAL A 507 -2.72 8.27 18.17
C VAL A 507 -1.54 8.56 19.08
N LYS A 508 -1.72 8.52 20.41
CA LYS A 508 -0.62 8.74 21.36
C LYS A 508 0.50 7.70 21.27
N ALA A 509 0.20 6.50 20.79
CA ALA A 509 1.18 5.41 20.64
C ALA A 509 1.91 5.49 19.30
N TYR A 510 1.20 5.85 18.22
CA TYR A 510 1.73 5.84 16.85
C TYR A 510 2.08 7.22 16.28
N HIS A 511 1.95 8.30 17.07
CA HIS A 511 2.29 9.64 16.60
C HIS A 511 3.73 9.72 16.06
N PRO A 512 3.97 10.34 14.89
CA PRO A 512 5.30 10.47 14.30
C PRO A 512 6.32 11.11 15.25
N ASP A 513 5.93 12.16 15.98
CA ASP A 513 6.82 12.84 16.95
C ASP A 513 7.35 11.94 18.07
N LYS A 514 6.59 10.91 18.46
CA LYS A 514 7.02 9.95 19.50
C LYS A 514 7.78 8.75 18.92
N ASN A 515 7.65 8.51 17.62
CA ASN A 515 8.29 7.41 16.92
C ASN A 515 9.15 7.92 15.74
N PRO A 516 10.13 8.81 15.98
CA PRO A 516 10.93 9.42 14.91
C PRO A 516 11.72 8.37 14.11
N ASP A 517 12.09 7.25 14.73
CA ASP A 517 12.82 6.14 14.09
C ASP A 517 11.91 5.25 13.23
N GLY A 518 10.57 5.37 13.39
CA GLY A 518 9.58 4.60 12.62
C GLY A 518 9.38 5.11 11.18
N GLY A 519 9.94 6.28 10.86
CA GLY A 519 9.98 6.86 9.51
C GLY A 519 8.63 6.83 8.78
N VAL A 520 8.68 6.44 7.51
CA VAL A 520 7.51 6.36 6.61
C VAL A 520 6.43 5.42 7.15
N ILE A 521 6.81 4.31 7.81
CA ILE A 521 5.88 3.29 8.30
C ILE A 521 5.01 3.84 9.44
N ALA A 522 5.58 4.64 10.35
CA ALA A 522 4.80 5.28 11.41
C ALA A 522 3.82 6.33 10.86
N SER A 523 4.25 7.10 9.85
CA SER A 523 3.38 8.09 9.19
C SER A 523 2.23 7.43 8.42
N GLU A 524 2.49 6.33 7.70
CA GLU A 524 1.43 5.58 7.00
C GLU A 524 0.43 4.96 7.97
N ARG A 525 0.90 4.39 9.08
CA ARG A 525 0.01 3.86 10.13
C ARG A 525 -0.82 4.95 10.78
N PHE A 526 -0.25 6.14 10.98
CA PHE A 526 -0.97 7.27 11.55
C PHE A 526 -2.11 7.75 10.64
N ILE A 527 -1.87 7.84 9.33
CA ILE A 527 -2.89 8.20 8.33
C ILE A 527 -4.01 7.15 8.32
N LYS A 528 -3.66 5.86 8.24
CA LYS A 528 -4.65 4.77 8.26
C LYS A 528 -5.51 4.76 9.53
N LEU A 529 -4.91 5.00 10.69
CA LEU A 529 -5.64 5.11 11.96
C LEU A 529 -6.64 6.28 11.97
N GLN A 530 -6.31 7.39 11.30
CA GLN A 530 -7.20 8.53 11.19
C GLN A 530 -8.38 8.22 10.25
N GLU A 531 -8.11 7.67 9.07
CA GLU A 531 -9.13 7.26 8.10
C GLU A 531 -10.10 6.23 8.71
N ALA A 532 -9.56 5.22 9.40
CA ALA A 532 -10.34 4.19 10.09
C ALA A 532 -11.27 4.79 11.17
N TYR A 533 -10.77 5.77 11.94
CA TYR A 533 -11.58 6.45 12.95
C TYR A 533 -12.70 7.30 12.34
N GLU A 534 -12.41 8.06 11.27
CA GLU A 534 -13.41 8.88 10.59
C GLU A 534 -14.54 8.02 10.02
N ARG A 535 -14.20 6.92 9.36
CA ARG A 535 -15.17 5.96 8.81
C ARG A 535 -15.98 5.27 9.90
N LEU A 536 -15.33 4.85 10.99
CA LEU A 536 -16.01 4.20 12.11
C LEU A 536 -17.05 5.12 12.78
N VAL A 537 -16.74 6.42 12.90
CA VAL A 537 -17.67 7.42 13.45
C VAL A 537 -18.86 7.66 12.52
N GLU A 538 -18.65 7.70 11.21
CA GLU A 538 -19.72 7.82 10.22
C GLU A 538 -20.70 6.62 10.29
N LEU A 539 -20.16 5.41 10.35
CA LEU A 539 -20.94 4.18 10.48
C LEU A 539 -21.68 4.10 11.82
N GLU A 540 -21.07 4.53 12.92
CA GLU A 540 -21.74 4.57 14.25
C GLU A 540 -22.99 5.47 14.25
N VAL A 541 -22.92 6.64 13.61
CA VAL A 541 -24.08 7.54 13.44
C VAL A 541 -25.17 6.86 12.62
N THR A 542 -24.77 6.16 11.56
CA THR A 542 -25.69 5.47 10.65
C THR A 542 -26.43 4.34 11.36
N PHE A 543 -25.73 3.54 12.17
CA PHE A 543 -26.33 2.40 12.88
C PHE A 543 -27.13 2.77 14.12
N ARG A 544 -26.69 3.79 14.89
CA ARG A 544 -27.35 4.14 16.17
C ARG A 544 -28.32 5.32 16.06
N GLY A 545 -28.34 6.02 14.94
CA GLY A 545 -29.26 7.14 14.70
C GLY A 545 -29.04 8.34 15.64
N GLU A 546 -27.91 8.39 16.35
CA GLU A 546 -27.55 9.52 17.20
C GLU A 546 -27.03 10.66 16.31
N LYS A 547 -27.84 11.72 16.17
CA LYS A 547 -27.36 12.96 15.56
C LYS A 547 -26.39 13.66 16.51
N PHE A 548 -25.24 14.06 15.94
CA PHE A 548 -24.15 14.79 16.59
C PHE A 548 -24.57 16.09 17.28
#